data_AF-A0A359H0R5-F1
#
_entry.id   AF-A0A359H0R5-F1
#
_cell.length_a   1.000
_cell.length_b   1.000
_cell.length_c   1.000
_cell.angle_alpha   90.00
_cell.angle_beta   90.00
_cell.angle_gamma   90.00
#
_symmetry.space_group_name_H-M   'P 1'
#
loop_
_entity.id
_entity.type
_entity.pdbx_description
1 polymer ?
#
loop_
_entity_poly.entity_id
_entity_poly.type
_entity_poly.pdbx_seq_one_letter_code
_entity_poly.pdbx_strand_id
1 'polypeptide(L)'
;MEEKLLTIGQAAEYLGVSLNTLRRWDENGKLVAIKKGGGTHRYYRENDLEIFASDLMKFASEWIQDGIEFPGTFYCPTSSIFNARLTKMQDILIRKPGFEELYSLIVLITGEIGDNSFAHNLGKWPDTAGIFFGYDLEKRIIVLADRGLGVLATLRQARPKLSN
;
A
#
# COMPACT_ATOMS: atom_id res chain seq x y z
N MET A 1 -2.84 -26.11 12.22
CA MET A 1 -2.23 -25.66 10.96
C MET A 1 -0.79 -25.30 11.28
N GLU A 2 0.20 -25.86 10.59
CA GLU A 2 1.61 -25.56 10.87
C GLU A 2 1.91 -24.08 10.64
N GLU A 3 2.60 -23.46 11.59
CA GLU A 3 2.94 -22.05 11.55
C GLU A 3 4.08 -21.84 10.53
N LYS A 4 3.73 -21.33 9.34
CA LYS A 4 4.71 -21.14 8.26
C LYS A 4 5.67 -20.01 8.61
N LEU A 5 6.94 -20.37 8.77
CA LEU A 5 8.03 -19.44 9.03
C LEU A 5 8.79 -19.12 7.74
N LEU A 6 8.89 -17.83 7.45
CA LEU A 6 9.63 -17.28 6.32
C LEU A 6 10.98 -16.76 6.80
N THR A 7 12.03 -17.01 6.02
CA THR A 7 13.33 -16.35 6.20
C THR A 7 13.20 -14.85 5.93
N ILE A 8 14.17 -14.05 6.39
CA ILE A 8 14.22 -12.61 6.04
C ILE A 8 14.18 -12.35 4.53
N GLY A 9 14.76 -13.24 3.72
CA GLY A 9 14.69 -13.18 2.26
C GLY A 9 13.25 -13.26 1.75
N GLN A 10 12.56 -14.31 2.14
CA GLN A 10 11.17 -14.55 1.74
C GLN A 10 10.22 -13.48 2.29
N ALA A 11 10.44 -13.00 3.51
CA ALA A 11 9.62 -11.94 4.10
C ALA A 11 9.82 -10.58 3.42
N ALA A 12 11.05 -10.24 3.03
CA ALA A 12 11.33 -9.03 2.29
C ALA A 12 10.69 -9.05 0.90
N GLU A 13 10.77 -10.19 0.21
CA GLU A 13 10.09 -10.41 -1.06
C GLU A 13 8.56 -10.32 -0.91
N TYR A 14 7.99 -10.95 0.12
CA TYR A 14 6.56 -10.90 0.42
C TYR A 14 6.05 -9.47 0.61
N LEU A 15 6.79 -8.64 1.35
CA LEU A 15 6.44 -7.23 1.59
C LEU A 15 6.88 -6.28 0.46
N GLY A 16 7.63 -6.78 -0.53
CA GLY A 16 8.18 -5.97 -1.62
C GLY A 16 9.18 -4.90 -1.15
N VAL A 17 10.00 -5.19 -0.14
CA VAL A 17 11.00 -4.26 0.41
C VAL A 17 12.41 -4.84 0.33
N SER A 18 13.43 -3.99 0.52
CA SER A 18 14.82 -4.46 0.60
C SER A 18 15.09 -5.23 1.90
N LEU A 19 16.08 -6.12 1.89
CA LEU A 19 16.54 -6.79 3.12
C LEU A 19 16.98 -5.79 4.20
N ASN A 20 17.57 -4.67 3.80
CA ASN A 20 18.03 -3.64 4.73
C ASN A 20 16.84 -2.90 5.38
N THR A 21 15.78 -2.62 4.61
CA THR A 21 14.53 -2.08 5.15
C THR A 21 13.95 -3.01 6.21
N LEU A 22 13.85 -4.31 5.90
CA LEU A 22 13.31 -5.29 6.85
C LEU A 22 14.21 -5.48 8.08
N ARG A 23 15.53 -5.41 7.94
CA ARG A 23 16.48 -5.39 9.08
C ARG A 23 16.26 -4.17 9.98
N ARG A 24 16.11 -2.99 9.38
CA ARG A 24 15.83 -1.75 10.14
C ARG A 24 14.50 -1.83 10.87
N TRP A 25 13.47 -2.43 10.26
CA TRP A 25 12.18 -2.65 10.93
C TRP A 25 12.26 -3.63 12.09
N ASP A 26 13.11 -4.66 12.02
CA ASP A 26 13.41 -5.53 13.15
C ASP A 26 14.14 -4.76 14.27
N GLU A 27 15.18 -4.00 13.91
CA GLU A 27 16.00 -3.25 14.86
C GLU A 27 15.25 -2.12 15.59
N ASN A 28 14.33 -1.44 14.91
CA ASN A 28 13.54 -0.35 15.49
C ASN A 28 12.20 -0.81 16.11
N GLY A 29 11.90 -2.11 16.07
CA GLY A 29 10.68 -2.67 16.64
C GLY A 29 9.42 -2.53 15.80
N LYS A 30 9.49 -2.02 14.56
CA LYS A 30 8.33 -1.91 13.64
C LYS A 30 7.81 -3.27 13.20
N LEU A 31 8.70 -4.24 12.94
CA LEU A 31 8.36 -5.62 12.61
C LEU A 31 9.45 -6.56 13.11
N VAL A 32 9.23 -7.14 14.29
CA VAL A 32 10.25 -7.90 15.03
C VAL A 32 10.36 -9.33 14.51
N ALA A 33 11.60 -9.78 14.27
CA ALA A 33 11.89 -11.13 13.84
C ALA A 33 11.93 -12.12 15.02
N ILE A 34 11.53 -13.37 14.75
CA ILE A 34 11.73 -14.50 15.64
C ILE A 34 13.16 -15.02 15.47
N LYS A 35 13.89 -15.15 16.57
CA LYS A 35 15.24 -15.74 16.64
C LYS A 35 15.17 -17.05 17.42
N LYS A 36 15.40 -18.18 16.76
CA LYS A 36 15.37 -19.50 17.42
C LYS A 36 16.61 -19.71 18.29
N GLY A 37 16.43 -20.03 19.58
CA GLY A 37 17.49 -20.49 20.47
C GLY A 37 18.69 -19.55 20.63
N GLY A 38 18.51 -18.24 20.49
CA GLY A 38 19.61 -17.26 20.53
C GLY A 38 20.46 -17.19 19.25
N GLY A 39 20.03 -17.85 18.17
CA GLY A 39 20.68 -17.78 16.86
C GLY A 39 20.55 -16.42 16.18
N THR A 40 21.37 -16.21 15.14
CA THR A 40 21.42 -14.95 14.36
C THR A 40 20.41 -14.90 13.21
N HIS A 41 19.81 -16.03 12.86
CA HIS A 41 18.84 -16.14 11.77
C HIS A 41 17.50 -15.55 12.17
N ARG A 42 16.96 -14.71 11.28
CA ARG A 42 15.69 -14.02 11.43
C ARG A 42 14.59 -14.75 10.67
N TYR A 43 13.50 -15.03 11.37
CA TYR A 43 12.30 -15.64 10.81
C TYR A 43 11.07 -14.79 11.09
N TYR A 44 10.09 -14.84 10.20
CA TYR A 44 8.82 -14.14 10.33
C TYR A 44 7.69 -15.14 10.12
N ARG A 45 6.62 -15.04 10.91
CA ARG A 45 5.41 -15.82 10.63
C ARG A 45 4.67 -15.17 9.47
N GLU A 46 4.20 -15.98 8.53
CA GLU A 46 3.41 -15.48 7.40
C GLU A 46 2.19 -14.67 7.89
N ASN A 47 1.50 -15.14 8.94
CA ASN A 47 0.37 -14.44 9.54
C ASN A 47 0.75 -13.07 10.15
N ASP A 48 1.94 -12.94 10.74
CA ASP A 48 2.41 -11.67 11.28
C ASP A 48 2.69 -10.67 10.14
N LEU A 49 3.19 -11.14 9.00
CA LEU A 49 3.38 -10.31 7.81
C LEU A 49 2.06 -9.86 7.20
N GLU A 50 1.07 -10.75 7.16
CA GLU A 50 -0.29 -10.44 6.68
C GLU A 50 -0.96 -9.38 7.57
N ILE A 51 -0.93 -9.57 8.90
CA ILE A 51 -1.45 -8.60 9.86
C ILE A 51 -0.74 -7.27 9.69
N PHE A 52 0.59 -7.27 9.60
CA PHE A 52 1.38 -6.07 9.39
C PHE A 52 0.98 -5.34 8.12
N ALA A 53 0.80 -6.05 7.00
CA ALA A 53 0.41 -5.49 5.71
C ALA A 53 -1.05 -4.99 5.68
N SER A 54 -1.89 -5.38 6.63
CA SER A 54 -3.31 -5.02 6.64
C SER A 54 -3.60 -3.58 7.12
N ASP A 55 -2.63 -2.90 7.72
CA ASP A 55 -2.80 -1.55 8.30
C ASP A 55 -2.61 -0.43 7.25
N LEU A 56 -3.44 -0.48 6.21
CA LEU A 56 -3.33 0.38 5.02
C LEU A 56 -3.37 1.87 5.36
N MET A 57 -4.31 2.28 6.21
CA MET A 57 -4.51 3.68 6.57
C MET A 57 -3.33 4.23 7.35
N LYS A 58 -2.77 3.45 8.29
CA LYS A 58 -1.58 3.84 9.04
C LYS A 58 -0.39 4.02 8.13
N PHE A 59 -0.12 3.09 7.22
CA PHE A 59 1.00 3.22 6.28
C PHE A 59 0.84 4.44 5.38
N ALA A 60 -0.36 4.67 4.84
CA ALA A 60 -0.61 5.85 4.04
C ALA A 60 -0.40 7.14 4.86
N SER A 61 -0.95 7.24 6.08
CA SER A 61 -0.80 8.44 6.90
C SER A 61 0.64 8.70 7.35
N GLU A 62 1.35 7.67 7.83
CA GLU A 62 2.76 7.76 8.23
C GLU A 62 3.65 8.14 7.03
N TRP A 63 3.32 7.61 5.84
CA TRP A 63 4.05 7.97 4.64
C TRP A 63 3.79 9.41 4.22
N ILE A 64 2.56 9.91 4.28
CA ILE A 64 2.23 11.30 3.92
C ILE A 64 2.81 12.30 4.93
N GLN A 65 2.77 12.00 6.23
CA GLN A 65 3.22 12.92 7.27
C GLN A 65 4.74 12.93 7.40
N ASP A 66 5.34 11.74 7.54
CA ASP A 66 6.72 11.60 8.00
C ASP A 66 7.65 10.98 6.96
N GLY A 67 7.13 10.60 5.78
CA GLY A 67 7.91 9.91 4.75
C GLY A 67 8.36 8.51 5.19
N ILE A 68 7.66 7.91 6.15
CA ILE A 68 8.00 6.60 6.70
C ILE A 68 7.80 5.52 5.64
N GLU A 69 8.80 4.64 5.48
CA GLU A 69 8.73 3.49 4.58
C GLU A 69 7.64 2.49 5.00
N PHE A 70 7.01 1.90 3.99
CA PHE A 70 5.92 0.94 4.08
C PHE A 70 6.14 -0.22 3.08
N PRO A 71 5.34 -1.30 3.12
CA PRO A 71 5.47 -2.40 2.15
C PRO A 71 5.38 -1.92 0.70
N GLY A 72 6.39 -2.23 -0.12
CA GLY A 72 6.47 -1.78 -1.51
C GLY A 72 5.37 -2.34 -2.42
N THR A 73 4.67 -3.38 -1.95
CA THR A 73 3.44 -3.92 -2.54
C THR A 73 2.31 -2.89 -2.66
N PHE A 74 2.36 -1.77 -1.90
CA PHE A 74 1.40 -0.67 -2.00
C PHE A 74 1.89 0.51 -2.84
N TYR A 75 3.20 0.61 -3.10
CA TYR A 75 3.75 1.76 -3.80
C TYR A 75 3.66 1.61 -5.33
N CYS A 76 3.09 2.59 -6.00
CA CYS A 76 2.98 2.65 -7.46
C CYS A 76 3.77 3.86 -7.98
N PRO A 77 5.01 3.67 -8.47
CA PRO A 77 5.85 4.78 -8.92
C PRO A 77 5.41 5.35 -10.27
N THR A 78 4.62 4.60 -11.06
CA THR A 78 4.13 5.03 -12.38
C THR A 78 2.65 4.69 -12.56
N SER A 79 1.99 5.41 -13.47
CA SER A 79 0.59 5.13 -13.83
C SER A 79 0.41 3.71 -14.39
N SER A 80 1.40 3.17 -15.11
CA SER A 80 1.35 1.79 -15.61
C SER A 80 1.31 0.76 -14.47
N ILE A 81 2.09 0.97 -13.40
CA ILE A 81 2.08 0.08 -12.23
C ILE A 81 0.77 0.21 -11.45
N PHE A 82 0.28 1.45 -11.29
CA PHE A 82 -1.03 1.70 -10.68
C PHE A 82 -2.14 0.98 -11.46
N ASN A 83 -2.23 1.18 -12.77
CA ASN A 83 -3.23 0.56 -13.63
C ASN A 83 -3.16 -0.97 -13.62
N ALA A 84 -1.96 -1.55 -13.64
CA ALA A 84 -1.81 -3.00 -13.52
C ALA A 84 -2.38 -3.55 -12.19
N ARG A 85 -2.17 -2.83 -11.07
CA ARG A 85 -2.74 -3.20 -9.76
C ARG A 85 -4.24 -2.93 -9.69
N LEU A 86 -4.73 -1.89 -10.34
CA LEU A 86 -6.16 -1.58 -10.45
C LEU A 86 -6.89 -2.70 -11.20
N THR A 87 -6.35 -3.17 -12.32
CA THR A 87 -6.87 -4.33 -13.06
C THR A 87 -6.90 -5.58 -12.18
N LYS A 88 -5.84 -5.83 -11.39
CA LYS A 88 -5.84 -6.95 -10.44
C LYS A 88 -6.96 -6.81 -9.39
N MET A 89 -7.20 -5.61 -8.87
CA MET A 89 -8.30 -5.34 -7.93
C MET A 89 -9.67 -5.60 -8.59
N GLN A 90 -9.84 -5.15 -9.84
CA GLN A 90 -11.04 -5.39 -10.63
C GLN A 90 -11.32 -6.89 -10.77
N ASP A 91 -10.32 -7.69 -11.14
CA ASP A 91 -10.47 -9.14 -11.29
C ASP A 91 -10.93 -9.82 -9.99
N ILE A 92 -10.47 -9.33 -8.83
CA ILE A 92 -10.90 -9.83 -7.53
C ILE A 92 -12.36 -9.40 -7.25
N LEU A 93 -12.70 -8.14 -7.49
CA LEU A 93 -14.06 -7.62 -7.28
C LEU A 93 -15.11 -8.36 -8.13
N ILE A 94 -14.80 -8.65 -9.41
CA ILE A 94 -15.68 -9.41 -10.31
C ILE A 94 -16.04 -10.78 -9.73
N ARG A 95 -15.11 -11.40 -9.02
CA ARG A 95 -15.28 -12.75 -8.45
C ARG A 95 -15.83 -12.74 -7.02
N LYS A 96 -15.96 -11.56 -6.41
CA LYS A 96 -16.36 -11.43 -5.01
C LYS A 96 -17.88 -11.24 -4.90
N PRO A 97 -18.60 -12.13 -4.19
CA PRO A 97 -20.03 -11.98 -3.99
C PRO A 97 -20.39 -10.64 -3.32
N GLY A 98 -21.44 -9.99 -3.81
CA GLY A 98 -21.95 -8.70 -3.30
C GLY A 98 -21.37 -7.46 -3.99
N PHE A 99 -20.55 -7.62 -5.03
CA PHE A 99 -19.98 -6.52 -5.83
C PHE A 99 -20.38 -6.55 -7.30
N GLU A 100 -21.28 -7.45 -7.70
CA GLU A 100 -21.66 -7.73 -9.09
C GLU A 100 -22.14 -6.47 -9.84
N GLU A 101 -22.87 -5.59 -9.16
CA GLU A 101 -23.38 -4.34 -9.75
C GLU A 101 -22.46 -3.13 -9.51
N LEU A 102 -21.47 -3.26 -8.62
CA LEU A 102 -20.67 -2.13 -8.13
C LEU A 102 -19.23 -2.13 -8.64
N TYR A 103 -18.68 -3.28 -9.05
CA TYR A 103 -17.26 -3.39 -9.38
C TYR A 103 -16.82 -2.37 -10.44
N SER A 104 -17.61 -2.18 -11.50
CA SER A 104 -17.31 -1.22 -12.57
C SER A 104 -17.24 0.22 -12.06
N LEU A 105 -18.17 0.62 -11.19
CA LEU A 105 -18.21 1.96 -10.62
C LEU A 105 -17.04 2.17 -9.64
N ILE A 106 -16.74 1.17 -8.80
CA ILE A 106 -15.62 1.23 -7.84
C ILE A 106 -14.29 1.39 -8.59
N VAL A 107 -14.07 0.59 -9.64
CA VAL A 107 -12.86 0.64 -10.45
C VAL A 107 -12.73 1.98 -11.16
N LEU A 108 -13.83 2.49 -11.74
CA LEU A 108 -13.86 3.80 -12.39
C LEU A 108 -13.47 4.91 -11.41
N ILE A 109 -14.14 5.01 -10.26
CA ILE A 109 -13.85 6.05 -9.26
C ILE A 109 -12.41 5.95 -8.77
N THR A 110 -11.93 4.72 -8.49
CA THR A 110 -10.55 4.50 -8.01
C THR A 110 -9.54 4.92 -9.07
N GLY A 111 -9.76 4.56 -10.33
CA GLY A 111 -8.91 4.93 -11.45
C GLY A 111 -8.85 6.44 -11.65
N GLU A 112 -10.01 7.09 -11.72
CA GLU A 112 -10.10 8.55 -11.88
C GLU A 112 -9.37 9.30 -10.76
N ILE A 113 -9.58 8.91 -9.49
CA ILE A 113 -8.87 9.56 -8.37
C ILE A 113 -7.36 9.25 -8.45
N GLY A 114 -6.98 8.01 -8.71
CA GLY A 114 -5.58 7.58 -8.71
C GLY A 114 -4.76 8.19 -9.86
N ASP A 115 -5.31 8.25 -11.07
CA ASP A 115 -4.64 8.80 -12.25
C ASP A 115 -4.31 10.29 -12.12
N ASN A 116 -5.10 11.03 -11.33
CA ASN A 116 -4.81 12.43 -11.01
C ASN A 116 -3.48 12.60 -10.26
N SER A 117 -3.05 11.55 -9.54
CA SER A 117 -1.74 11.52 -8.89
C SER A 117 -0.60 11.57 -9.90
N PHE A 118 -0.82 11.26 -11.18
CA PHE A 118 0.20 11.29 -12.23
C PHE A 118 -0.03 12.42 -13.24
N ALA A 119 -1.26 12.58 -13.72
CA ALA A 119 -1.58 13.56 -14.76
C ALA A 119 -1.47 15.01 -14.27
N HIS A 120 -1.90 15.28 -13.04
CA HIS A 120 -1.95 16.65 -12.49
C HIS A 120 -0.75 17.02 -11.62
N ASN A 121 0.16 16.07 -11.38
CA ASN A 121 1.34 16.24 -10.52
C ASN A 121 2.66 16.43 -11.28
N LEU A 122 2.66 16.58 -12.61
CA LEU A 122 3.87 16.88 -13.39
C LEU A 122 4.63 18.08 -12.77
N GLY A 123 5.75 17.80 -12.10
CA GLY A 123 6.59 18.79 -11.40
C GLY A 123 6.06 19.28 -10.04
N LYS A 124 5.05 18.64 -9.45
CA LYS A 124 4.41 19.07 -8.18
C LYS A 124 4.58 18.10 -7.02
N TRP A 125 5.39 17.06 -7.16
CA TRP A 125 5.83 16.28 -6.02
C TRP A 125 6.96 17.04 -5.30
N PRO A 126 6.84 17.32 -3.99
CA PRO A 126 7.87 17.99 -3.23
C PRO A 126 9.10 17.09 -3.06
N ASP A 127 8.91 15.77 -2.99
CA ASP A 127 9.97 14.81 -2.71
C ASP A 127 9.83 13.47 -3.45
N THR A 128 8.70 12.77 -3.29
CA THR A 128 8.50 11.40 -3.78
C THR A 128 7.37 11.38 -4.81
N ALA A 129 7.70 10.99 -6.04
CA ALA A 129 6.71 10.80 -7.10
C ALA A 129 5.86 9.53 -6.87
N GLY A 130 4.73 9.43 -7.56
CA GLY A 130 3.87 8.26 -7.50
C GLY A 130 2.80 8.31 -6.39
N ILE A 131 2.20 7.15 -6.15
CA ILE A 131 1.01 7.01 -5.30
C ILE A 131 1.11 5.74 -4.43
N PHE A 132 0.60 5.82 -3.20
CA PHE A 132 0.23 4.66 -2.39
C PHE A 132 -1.13 4.16 -2.85
N PHE A 133 -1.23 2.89 -3.20
CA PHE A 133 -2.47 2.22 -3.54
C PHE A 133 -2.55 0.87 -2.82
N GLY A 134 -3.50 0.78 -1.88
CA GLY A 134 -3.81 -0.44 -1.15
C GLY A 134 -5.31 -0.62 -0.99
N TYR A 135 -5.76 -1.86 -0.87
CA TYR A 135 -7.18 -2.17 -0.68
C TYR A 135 -7.37 -3.39 0.21
N ASP A 136 -8.45 -3.38 0.98
CA ASP A 136 -8.96 -4.48 1.77
C ASP A 136 -10.45 -4.63 1.43
N LEU A 137 -10.76 -5.58 0.55
CA LEU A 137 -12.11 -5.76 0.01
C LEU A 137 -13.06 -6.44 1.00
N GLU A 138 -12.55 -7.12 2.03
CA GLU A 138 -13.37 -7.63 3.13
C GLU A 138 -13.82 -6.48 4.02
N LYS A 139 -12.91 -5.57 4.36
CA LYS A 139 -13.23 -4.33 5.10
C LYS A 139 -13.88 -3.25 4.24
N ARG A 140 -13.94 -3.46 2.92
CA ARG A 140 -14.48 -2.51 1.92
C ARG A 140 -13.76 -1.16 1.91
N ILE A 141 -12.44 -1.20 2.05
CA ILE A 141 -11.59 -0.02 2.10
C ILE A 141 -10.65 -0.02 0.89
N ILE A 142 -10.55 1.12 0.23
CA ILE A 142 -9.52 1.42 -0.76
C ILE A 142 -8.81 2.68 -0.28
N VAL A 143 -7.48 2.66 -0.28
CA VAL A 143 -6.63 3.76 0.18
C VAL A 143 -5.77 4.22 -0.99
N LEU A 144 -5.94 5.49 -1.34
CA LEU A 144 -5.13 6.22 -2.30
C LEU A 144 -4.50 7.40 -1.56
N ALA A 145 -3.19 7.57 -1.67
CA ALA A 145 -2.49 8.73 -1.13
C ALA A 145 -1.32 9.09 -2.04
N ASP A 146 -1.09 10.38 -2.26
CA ASP A 146 0.11 10.89 -2.93
C ASP A 146 0.74 11.98 -2.05
N ARG A 147 2.06 12.17 -2.19
CA ARG A 147 2.78 13.29 -1.53
C ARG A 147 2.76 14.56 -2.39
N GLY A 148 2.03 14.57 -3.51
CA GLY A 148 1.88 15.69 -4.41
C GLY A 148 0.63 16.52 -4.08
N LEU A 149 0.02 17.09 -5.13
CA LEU A 149 -1.22 17.87 -5.03
C LEU A 149 -2.36 17.27 -5.86
N GLY A 150 -2.13 16.18 -6.58
CA GLY A 150 -3.05 15.58 -7.56
C GLY A 150 -4.37 15.15 -6.93
N VAL A 151 -4.31 14.25 -5.95
CA VAL A 151 -5.50 13.80 -5.20
C VAL A 151 -6.25 14.97 -4.57
N LEU A 152 -5.53 15.86 -3.88
CA LEU A 152 -6.13 17.00 -3.21
C LEU A 152 -6.80 17.99 -4.18
N ALA A 153 -6.17 18.26 -5.33
CA ALA A 153 -6.69 19.16 -6.35
C ALA A 153 -8.03 18.65 -6.90
N THR A 154 -8.13 17.34 -7.18
CA THR A 154 -9.38 16.72 -7.61
C THR A 154 -10.45 16.80 -6.53
N LEU A 155 -10.11 16.45 -5.29
CA LEU A 155 -11.08 16.48 -4.19
C LEU A 155 -11.58 17.91 -3.91
N ARG A 156 -10.76 18.94 -4.11
CA ARG A 156 -11.16 20.34 -3.98
C ARG A 156 -12.18 20.79 -5.04
N GLN A 157 -12.23 20.16 -6.21
CA GLN A 157 -13.28 20.45 -7.20
C GLN A 157 -14.68 20.08 -6.65
N ALA A 158 -14.77 18.95 -5.94
CA ALA A 158 -16.00 18.52 -5.30
C ALA A 158 -16.24 19.19 -3.94
N ARG A 159 -15.17 19.47 -3.18
CA ARG A 159 -15.23 20.09 -1.84
C ARG A 159 -14.16 21.18 -1.70
N PRO A 160 -14.46 22.42 -2.13
CA PRO A 160 -13.48 23.52 -2.17
C PRO A 160 -12.84 23.89 -0.83
N LYS A 161 -13.50 23.57 0.30
CA LYS A 161 -13.04 23.91 1.66
C LYS A 161 -12.13 22.85 2.30
N LEU A 162 -11.69 21.83 1.56
CA LEU A 162 -10.75 20.83 2.09
C LEU A 162 -9.40 21.48 2.44
N SER A 163 -9.00 21.34 3.69
CA SER A 163 -7.66 21.72 4.14
C SER A 163 -6.61 20.76 3.57
N ASN A 164 -5.36 21.21 3.55
CA ASN A 164 -4.22 20.31 3.46
C ASN A 164 -4.12 19.48 4.74
#